data_AF-A0A966I987-F1
#
_entry.id   AF-A0A966I987-F1
#
_cell.length_a   1.000
_cell.length_b   1.000
_cell.length_c   1.000
_cell.angle_alpha   90.00
_cell.angle_beta   90.00
_cell.angle_gamma   90.00
#
_symmetry.space_group_name_H-M   'P 1'
#
loop_
_entity.id
_entity.type
_entity.pdbx_description
1 polymer ?
#
loop_
_entity_poly.entity_id
_entity_poly.type
_entity_poly.pdbx_seq_one_letter_code
_entity_poly.pdbx_strand_id
1 'polypeptide(L)' 'ATGKTHKLSDFLQLSFKYFGLDHQKHIRINPKFVRPNEPVQLCGDSSKAQNILGWKPSVPFEQIIKSMCEAAEKSN' A
#
# COMPACT_ATOMS: atom_id res chain seq x y z
N ALA A 1 0.14 -3.85 13.18
CA ALA A 1 -0.11 -2.81 12.16
C ALA A 1 1.01 -1.79 12.19
N THR A 2 1.20 -1.00 11.13
CA THR A 2 2.27 0.02 11.06
C THR A 2 1.90 1.33 11.78
N GLY A 3 0.65 1.50 12.21
CA GLY A 3 0.14 2.74 12.80
C GLY A 3 0.00 3.91 11.80
N LYS A 4 0.22 3.65 10.50
CA LYS A 4 0.11 4.65 9.43
C LYS A 4 -0.88 4.16 8.37
N THR A 5 -1.77 5.04 7.94
CA THR A 5 -2.65 4.80 6.79
C THR A 5 -2.08 5.50 5.56
N HIS A 6 -2.19 4.84 4.41
CA HIS A 6 -1.86 5.40 3.10
C HIS A 6 -3.09 5.31 2.19
N LYS A 7 -3.23 6.25 1.26
CA LYS A 7 -4.29 6.21 0.25
C LYS A 7 -3.91 5.24 -0.86
N LEU A 8 -4.92 4.73 -1.57
CA LEU A 8 -4.71 3.96 -2.80
C LEU A 8 -3.91 4.78 -3.85
N SER A 9 -4.14 6.10 -3.90
CA SER A 9 -3.36 7.00 -4.76
C SER A 9 -1.87 6.97 -4.47
N ASP A 10 -1.46 6.86 -3.20
CA ASP A 10 -0.05 6.87 -2.78
C ASP A 10 0.63 5.59 -3.26
N PHE A 11 -0.07 4.46 -3.11
CA PHE A 11 0.38 3.16 -3.63
C PHE A 11 0.56 3.20 -5.15
N LEU A 12 -0.44 3.72 -5.87
CA LEU A 12 -0.40 3.82 -7.33
C LEU A 12 0.72 4.74 -7.80
N GLN A 13 0.89 5.90 -7.18
CA GLN A 13 1.95 6.83 -7.52
C GLN A 13 3.34 6.20 -7.37
N LEU A 14 3.61 5.54 -6.24
CA LEU A 14 4.91 4.91 -5.98
C LEU A 14 5.18 3.74 -6.94
N SER A 15 4.16 2.91 -7.19
CA SER A 15 4.27 1.76 -8.09
C SER A 15 4.51 2.19 -9.54
N PHE A 16 3.73 3.15 -10.06
CA PHE A 16 3.90 3.63 -11.43
C PHE A 16 5.20 4.41 -11.61
N LYS A 17 5.60 5.20 -10.61
CA LYS A 17 6.88 5.92 -10.62
C LYS A 17 8.07 4.96 -10.73
N TYR A 18 8.00 3.79 -10.07
CA TYR A 18 9.05 2.76 -10.18
C TYR A 18 9.27 2.33 -11.64
N PHE A 19 8.20 2.17 -12.41
CA PHE A 19 8.25 1.81 -13.84
C PHE A 19 8.41 3.01 -14.79
N GLY A 20 8.58 4.24 -14.27
CA GLY A 20 8.65 5.45 -15.11
C GLY A 20 7.34 5.79 -15.84
N LEU A 21 6.19 5.35 -15.32
CA LEU A 21 4.88 5.54 -15.93
C LEU A 21 4.05 6.62 -15.20
N ASP A 22 3.11 7.22 -15.93
CA ASP A 22 2.12 8.15 -15.37
C ASP A 22 0.80 7.44 -15.08
N HIS A 23 0.53 7.19 -13.81
CA HIS A 23 -0.67 6.47 -13.37
C HIS A 23 -1.99 7.07 -13.87
N GLN A 24 -2.08 8.40 -14.06
CA GLN A 24 -3.31 9.06 -14.50
C GLN A 24 -3.71 8.64 -15.93
N LYS A 25 -2.74 8.28 -16.76
CA LYS A 25 -2.97 7.84 -18.13
C LYS A 25 -3.52 6.41 -18.20
N HIS A 26 -3.22 5.58 -17.20
CA HIS A 26 -3.48 4.14 -17.23
C HIS A 26 -4.66 3.70 -16.36
N ILE A 27 -5.10 4.51 -15.40
CA ILE A 27 -6.16 4.12 -14.46
C ILE A 27 -7.55 4.45 -15.02
N ARG A 28 -8.50 3.53 -14.81
CA ARG A 28 -9.94 3.72 -15.01
C ARG A 28 -10.70 3.14 -13.82
N ILE A 29 -11.75 3.81 -13.37
CA ILE A 29 -12.60 3.34 -12.28
C ILE A 29 -13.74 2.53 -12.90
N ASN A 30 -13.85 1.26 -12.50
CA ASN A 30 -15.00 0.43 -12.84
C ASN A 30 -15.96 0.39 -11.64
N PRO A 31 -17.22 0.85 -11.78
CA PRO A 31 -18.22 0.84 -10.70
C PRO A 31 -18.43 -0.53 -10.07
N LYS A 32 -18.20 -1.63 -10.80
CA LYS A 32 -18.31 -3.00 -10.30
C LYS A 32 -17.38 -3.29 -9.11
N PHE A 33 -16.25 -2.59 -9.01
CA PHE A 33 -15.29 -2.76 -7.91
C PHE A 33 -15.53 -1.80 -6.74
N VAL A 34 -16.47 -0.86 -6.86
CA VAL A 34 -16.81 0.07 -5.78
C VAL A 34 -17.75 -0.64 -4.81
N ARG A 35 -17.35 -0.77 -3.55
CA ARG A 35 -18.19 -1.36 -2.51
C ARG A 35 -19.01 -0.26 -1.81
N PRO A 36 -20.34 -0.35 -1.76
CA PRO A 36 -21.19 0.69 -1.16
C PRO A 36 -20.89 0.95 0.33
N ASN A 37 -20.44 -0.07 1.07
CA ASN A 37 -20.20 -0.02 2.51
C ASN A 37 -18.72 -0.16 2.88
N GLU A 38 -17.79 0.29 2.02
CA GLU A 38 -16.35 0.21 2.34
C GLU A 38 -16.03 1.11 3.56
N PRO A 39 -15.38 0.58 4.62
CA PRO A 39 -14.93 1.43 5.72
C PRO A 39 -13.91 2.45 5.21
N VAL A 40 -14.16 3.73 5.50
CA VAL A 40 -13.45 4.87 4.90
C VAL A 40 -11.96 4.92 5.28
N GLN A 41 -11.57 4.36 6.43
CA GLN A 41 -10.19 4.38 6.90
C GLN A 41 -9.89 3.20 7.82
N LEU A 42 -8.80 2.48 7.53
CA LEU A 42 -8.24 1.46 8.41
C LEU A 42 -6.87 1.92 8.91
N CYS A 43 -6.76 2.09 10.23
CA CYS A 43 -5.50 2.36 10.91
C CYS A 43 -5.43 1.49 12.17
N GLY A 44 -4.57 0.48 12.16
CA GLY A 44 -4.41 -0.40 13.32
C GLY A 44 -3.45 0.18 14.35
N ASP A 45 -3.82 0.11 15.62
CA ASP A 45 -2.94 0.36 16.74
C ASP A 45 -2.18 -0.94 17.13
N SER A 46 -0.85 -0.90 17.10
CA SER A 46 0.01 -2.02 17.48
C SER A 46 0.62 -1.90 18.87
N SER A 47 0.18 -0.95 19.70
CA SER A 47 0.75 -0.69 21.04
C SER A 47 0.79 -1.95 21.90
N LYS A 48 -0.26 -2.80 21.84
CA LYS A 48 -0.30 -4.08 22.57
C LYS A 48 0.82 -5.03 22.15
N ALA A 49 1.05 -5.18 20.84
CA ALA A 49 2.10 -6.04 20.30
C ALA A 49 3.50 -5.48 20.61
N GLN A 50 3.66 -4.16 20.56
CA GLN A 50 4.91 -3.51 20.95
C GLN A 50 5.24 -3.74 22.43
N ASN A 51 4.26 -3.61 23.32
CA ASN A 51 4.47 -3.73 24.76
C ASN A 51 4.73 -5.18 25.19
N ILE A 52 4.01 -6.15 24.63
CA ILE A 52 4.11 -7.56 25.07
C ILE A 52 5.23 -8.30 24.33
N LEU A 53 5.41 -8.04 23.04
CA LEU A 53 6.30 -8.81 22.17
C LEU A 53 7.57 -8.05 21.78
N GLY A 54 7.69 -6.78 22.15
CA GLY A 54 8.73 -5.88 21.61
C GLY A 54 8.59 -5.64 20.11
N TRP A 55 7.46 -6.04 19.50
CA TRP A 55 7.29 -6.04 18.06
C TRP A 55 7.15 -4.62 17.52
N LYS A 56 7.87 -4.32 16.43
CA LYS A 56 7.76 -3.06 15.68
C LYS A 56 7.80 -3.35 14.18
N PRO A 57 7.09 -2.56 13.35
CA PRO A 57 7.21 -2.66 11.91
C PRO A 57 8.65 -2.32 11.49
N SER A 58 9.29 -3.21 10.75
CA SER A 58 10.69 -3.06 10.31
C SER A 58 10.82 -2.54 8.88
N VAL A 59 9.78 -2.70 8.06
CA VAL A 59 9.80 -2.30 6.64
C VAL A 59 8.84 -1.12 6.43
N PRO A 60 9.33 0.02 5.93
CA PRO A 60 8.50 1.17 5.58
C PRO A 60 7.67 0.91 4.31
N PHE A 61 6.57 1.64 4.17
CA PHE A 61 5.60 1.48 3.08
C PHE A 61 6.23 1.54 1.68
N GLU A 62 7.12 2.51 1.47
CA GLU A 62 7.81 2.73 0.20
C GLU A 62 8.72 1.54 -0.16
N GLN A 63 9.37 0.94 0.83
CA GLN A 63 10.24 -0.22 0.62
C GLN A 63 9.42 -1.48 0.30
N ILE A 64 8.25 -1.65 0.93
CA ILE A 64 7.32 -2.74 0.59
C ILE A 64 6.93 -2.65 -0.88
N ILE A 65 6.46 -1.48 -1.33
CA ILE A 65 6.04 -1.25 -2.72
C ILE A 65 7.19 -1.54 -3.69
N LYS A 66 8.38 -1.00 -3.40
CA LYS A 66 9.56 -1.27 -4.22
C LYS A 66 9.83 -2.77 -4.36
N SER A 67 9.81 -3.53 -3.25
CA SER A 67 10.04 -4.97 -3.29
C SER A 67 8.97 -5.73 -4.08
N MET A 68 7.72 -5.27 -4.04
CA MET A 68 6.62 -5.85 -4.82
C MET A 68 6.82 -5.60 -6.32
N CYS A 69 7.24 -4.39 -6.71
CA CYS A 69 7.54 -4.07 -8.11
C CYS A 69 8.75 -4.88 -8.63
N GLU A 70 9.83 -4.97 -7.85
CA GLU A 70 11.00 -5.79 -8.18
C GLU A 70 10.64 -7.27 -8.38
N ALA A 71 9.74 -7.82 -7.54
CA ALA A 71 9.27 -9.19 -7.67
C ALA A 71 8.40 -9.40 -8.92
N ALA A 72 7.56 -8.42 -9.26
CA ALA A 72 6.74 -8.45 -10.47
C ALA A 72 7.59 -8.41 -11.75
N GLU A 73 8.68 -7.63 -11.76
CA GLU A 73 9.62 -7.59 -12.90
C GLU A 73 10.32 -8.93 -13.15
N LYS A 74 10.78 -9.58 -12.08
CA LYS A 74 11.50 -10.86 -12.17
C LYS A 74 10.64 -12.04 -12.62
N SER A 75 9.31 -11.85 -12.68
CA SER A 75 8.35 -12.87 -13.10
C SER A 75 7.98 -12.75 -14.59
N ASN A 76 8.56 -11.79 -15.32
CA ASN A 76 8.48 -11.63 -16.78
C ASN A 76 9.78 -12.08 -17.45
#